data_AF-A0A5C6EHN7-F1
#
_entry.id   AF-A0A5C6EHN7-F1
#
_cell.length_a   1.000
_cell.length_b   1.000
_cell.length_c   1.000
_cell.angle_alpha   90.00
_cell.angle_beta   90.00
_cell.angle_gamma   90.00
#
_symmetry.space_group_name_H-M   'P 1'
#
loop_
_entity.id
_entity.type
_entity.pdbx_description
1 polymer ?
#
loop_
_entity_poly.entity_id
_entity_poly.type
_entity_poly.pdbx_seq_one_letter_code
_entity_poly.pdbx_strand_id
1 'polypeptide(L)'
;MCQVKASANFHGQELSDISVINPGGWFGKTWLIEIGGSYSSLYLVVEADSMSDAIDELADDEKHGHHIVVEDEYLSDYDPESCHYGPSGQVLDLDHIMIYGQEVSATPFPCRYSGGCITDENVAPTEFECECD
;
A
#
# COMPACT_ATOMS: atom_id res chain seq x y z
N MET A 1 -3.85 12.00 13.12
CA MET A 1 -3.25 11.55 11.85
C MET A 1 -4.15 11.98 10.71
N CYS A 2 -3.61 12.76 9.76
CA CYS A 2 -4.35 13.14 8.56
C CYS A 2 -4.64 11.91 7.71
N GLN A 3 -5.91 11.61 7.50
CA GLN A 3 -6.30 10.48 6.68
C GLN A 3 -6.28 10.89 5.20
N VAL A 4 -5.11 10.75 4.58
CA VAL A 4 -4.93 10.96 3.14
C VAL A 4 -5.59 9.81 2.37
N LYS A 5 -6.25 10.17 1.29
CA LYS A 5 -6.93 9.27 0.35
C LYS A 5 -6.39 9.45 -1.04
N ALA A 6 -6.47 8.41 -1.86
CA ALA A 6 -6.06 8.44 -3.25
C ALA A 6 -7.20 8.12 -4.21
N SER A 7 -7.11 8.68 -5.41
CA SER A 7 -7.86 8.27 -6.59
C SER A 7 -6.91 7.90 -7.73
N ALA A 8 -7.33 6.97 -8.58
CA ALA A 8 -6.56 6.52 -9.72
C ALA A 8 -7.44 5.90 -10.79
N ASN A 9 -6.98 5.95 -12.05
CA ASN A 9 -7.56 5.15 -13.11
C ASN A 9 -6.83 3.82 -13.21
N PHE A 10 -7.54 2.72 -13.03
CA PHE A 10 -7.00 1.37 -13.11
C PHE A 10 -7.77 0.56 -14.15
N HIS A 11 -7.11 0.18 -15.25
CA HIS A 11 -7.72 -0.54 -16.37
C HIS A 11 -9.02 0.07 -16.91
N GLY A 12 -9.13 1.41 -16.90
CA GLY A 12 -10.33 2.12 -17.36
C GLY A 12 -11.43 2.26 -16.31
N GLN A 13 -11.23 1.72 -15.11
CA GLN A 13 -12.09 1.95 -13.94
C GLN A 13 -11.52 3.08 -13.08
N GLU A 14 -12.39 3.97 -12.62
CA GLU A 14 -12.02 4.97 -11.61
C GLU A 14 -12.06 4.32 -10.23
N LEU A 15 -10.92 4.34 -9.54
CA LEU A 15 -10.80 4.00 -8.13
C LEU A 15 -10.78 5.32 -7.34
N SER A 16 -11.62 5.43 -6.32
CA SER A 16 -11.68 6.60 -5.43
C SER A 16 -11.58 6.16 -3.97
N ASP A 17 -11.28 7.11 -3.08
CA ASP A 17 -11.26 6.93 -1.63
C ASP A 17 -10.33 5.82 -1.12
N ILE A 18 -9.30 5.50 -1.91
CA ILE A 18 -8.29 4.48 -1.64
C ILE A 18 -7.47 4.94 -0.44
N SER A 19 -7.26 4.06 0.55
CA SER A 19 -6.40 4.41 1.70
C SER A 19 -4.95 4.50 1.24
N VAL A 20 -4.23 5.51 1.74
CA VAL A 20 -2.80 5.70 1.48
C VAL A 20 -2.00 5.31 2.72
N ILE A 21 -1.03 4.43 2.55
CA ILE A 21 -0.05 4.02 3.56
C ILE A 21 1.24 4.80 3.31
N ASN A 22 1.81 5.30 4.41
CA ASN A 22 3.03 6.11 4.44
C ASN A 22 3.04 7.37 3.52
N PRO A 23 1.97 8.18 3.48
CA PRO A 23 1.91 9.34 2.59
C PRO A 23 3.05 10.33 2.87
N GLY A 24 3.83 10.68 1.85
CA GLY A 24 5.00 11.56 1.95
C GLY A 24 6.29 10.87 2.44
N GLY A 25 6.26 9.56 2.71
CA GLY A 25 7.44 8.82 3.19
C GLY A 25 8.51 8.61 2.12
N TRP A 26 8.15 8.60 0.83
CA TRP A 26 9.03 8.17 -0.26
C TRP A 26 8.92 9.04 -1.51
N PHE A 27 8.90 10.36 -1.31
CA PHE A 27 8.94 11.36 -2.38
C PHE A 27 7.85 11.17 -3.44
N GLY A 28 6.68 10.65 -3.05
CA GLY A 28 5.55 10.39 -3.93
C GLY A 28 5.67 9.14 -4.81
N LYS A 29 6.61 8.24 -4.53
CA LYS A 29 6.69 6.94 -5.21
C LYS A 29 5.60 6.01 -4.70
N THR A 30 4.51 5.92 -5.44
CA THR A 30 3.34 5.13 -5.04
C THR A 30 3.21 3.82 -5.79
N TRP A 31 2.73 2.79 -5.09
CA TRP A 31 2.37 1.47 -5.60
C TRP A 31 0.88 1.22 -5.31
N LEU A 32 0.15 0.66 -6.28
CA LEU A 32 -1.21 0.20 -6.04
C LEU A 32 -1.15 -1.28 -5.64
N ILE A 33 -1.64 -1.60 -4.46
CA ILE A 33 -1.78 -2.96 -3.97
C ILE A 33 -3.25 -3.35 -4.06
N GLU A 34 -3.53 -4.46 -4.74
CA GLU A 34 -4.80 -5.15 -4.73
C GLU A 34 -4.69 -6.38 -3.84
N ILE A 35 -5.63 -6.53 -2.91
CA ILE A 35 -5.77 -7.70 -2.05
C ILE A 35 -7.09 -8.38 -2.43
N GLY A 36 -6.96 -9.58 -2.97
CA GLY A 36 -8.07 -10.45 -3.34
C GLY A 36 -8.66 -11.23 -2.17
N GLY A 37 -9.52 -12.21 -2.45
CA GLY A 37 -10.04 -13.14 -1.45
C GLY A 37 -11.39 -12.78 -0.82
N SER A 38 -11.98 -11.63 -1.18
CA SER A 38 -13.32 -11.21 -0.72
C SER A 38 -14.31 -11.03 -1.88
N TYR A 39 -15.56 -10.65 -1.60
CA TYR A 39 -16.57 -10.35 -2.63
C TYR A 39 -16.13 -9.20 -3.57
N SER A 40 -15.29 -8.29 -3.08
CA SER A 40 -14.64 -7.24 -3.86
C SER A 40 -13.18 -7.09 -3.42
N SER A 41 -12.28 -6.80 -4.36
CA SER A 41 -10.88 -6.55 -4.02
C SER A 41 -10.74 -5.32 -3.14
N LEU A 42 -9.82 -5.38 -2.17
CA LEU A 42 -9.37 -4.23 -1.40
C LEU A 42 -8.21 -3.57 -2.15
N TYR A 43 -8.34 -2.29 -2.44
CA TYR A 43 -7.27 -1.49 -3.03
C TYR A 43 -6.63 -0.60 -1.98
N LEU A 44 -5.31 -0.54 -1.98
CA LEU A 44 -4.49 0.32 -1.13
C LEU A 44 -3.44 1.01 -2.01
N VAL A 45 -3.11 2.26 -1.69
CA VAL A 45 -1.92 2.91 -2.24
C VAL A 45 -0.85 2.90 -1.15
N VAL A 46 0.34 2.41 -1.47
CA VAL A 46 1.47 2.41 -0.56
C VAL A 46 2.57 3.24 -1.17
N GLU A 47 3.04 4.25 -0.44
CA GLU A 47 4.21 5.01 -0.84
C GLU A 47 5.48 4.30 -0.33
N ALA A 48 6.39 3.94 -1.23
CA ALA A 48 7.59 3.13 -0.97
C ALA A 48 8.63 3.24 -2.09
N ASP A 49 9.92 3.01 -1.80
CA ASP A 49 10.99 3.16 -2.81
C ASP A 49 10.94 2.08 -3.91
N SER A 50 10.64 0.84 -3.52
CA SER A 50 10.51 -0.33 -4.39
C SER A 50 9.23 -1.13 -4.13
N MET A 51 8.95 -2.12 -4.98
CA MET A 51 7.83 -3.04 -4.80
C MET A 51 7.96 -3.84 -3.51
N SER A 52 9.18 -4.26 -3.15
CA SER A 52 9.43 -5.00 -1.91
C SER A 52 9.20 -4.11 -0.69
N ASP A 53 9.68 -2.87 -0.73
CA ASP A 53 9.43 -1.92 0.36
C ASP A 53 7.93 -1.65 0.54
N ALA A 54 7.14 -1.64 -0.54
CA ALA A 54 5.69 -1.49 -0.44
C ALA A 54 5.01 -2.65 0.31
N ILE A 55 5.56 -3.86 0.22
CA ILE A 55 5.09 -5.02 1.00
C ILE A 55 5.47 -4.85 2.46
N ASP A 56 6.71 -4.43 2.74
CA ASP A 56 7.21 -4.23 4.10
C ASP A 56 6.39 -3.14 4.83
N GLU A 57 6.13 -2.01 4.17
CA GLU A 57 5.31 -0.92 4.68
C GLU A 57 3.85 -1.35 4.91
N LEU A 58 3.30 -2.19 4.04
CA LEU A 58 1.96 -2.77 4.25
C LEU A 58 1.95 -3.75 5.43
N ALA A 59 2.98 -4.58 5.58
CA ALA A 59 3.05 -5.60 6.62
C ALA A 59 3.12 -4.99 8.02
N ASP A 60 3.75 -3.83 8.16
CA ASP A 60 3.86 -3.09 9.43
C ASP A 60 2.68 -2.11 9.67
N ASP A 61 1.76 -1.92 8.71
CA ASP A 61 0.60 -1.06 8.89
C ASP A 61 -0.39 -1.64 9.92
N GLU A 62 -0.62 -0.92 11.02
CA GLU A 62 -1.48 -1.38 12.13
C GLU A 62 -2.90 -1.73 11.68
N LYS A 63 -3.40 -1.09 10.62
CA LYS A 63 -4.78 -1.23 10.18
C LYS A 63 -4.93 -2.29 9.10
N HIS A 64 -3.95 -2.46 8.22
CA HIS A 64 -4.05 -3.25 6.99
C HIS A 64 -3.07 -4.43 6.94
N GLY A 65 -2.05 -4.48 7.79
CA GLY A 65 -1.05 -5.56 7.80
C GLY A 65 -1.66 -6.94 8.00
N HIS A 66 -2.73 -7.05 8.81
CA HIS A 66 -3.47 -8.30 9.02
C HIS A 66 -4.05 -8.95 7.75
N HIS A 67 -4.06 -8.25 6.61
CA HIS A 67 -4.46 -8.83 5.33
C HIS A 67 -3.37 -9.71 4.69
N ILE A 68 -2.11 -9.51 5.05
CA ILE A 68 -0.96 -10.23 4.47
C ILE A 68 -0.06 -10.88 5.53
N VAL A 69 -0.30 -10.60 6.82
CA VAL A 69 0.43 -11.24 7.92
C VAL A 69 -0.31 -12.50 8.35
N VAL A 70 0.40 -13.63 8.36
CA VAL A 70 -0.15 -14.91 8.83
C VAL A 70 -0.40 -14.84 10.33
N GLU A 71 -1.60 -15.18 10.76
CA GLU A 71 -1.93 -15.25 12.18
C GLU A 71 -1.22 -16.43 12.85
N ASP A 72 -0.84 -16.25 14.12
CA ASP A 72 -0.08 -17.24 14.91
C ASP A 72 -0.69 -18.65 14.88
N GLU A 73 -2.02 -18.75 14.82
CA GLU A 73 -2.75 -20.02 14.81
C GLU A 73 -2.58 -20.83 13.52
N TYR A 74 -2.19 -20.19 12.40
CA TYR A 74 -1.97 -20.83 11.10
C TYR A 74 -0.49 -21.01 10.75
N LEU A 75 0.44 -20.54 11.58
CA LEU A 75 1.89 -20.65 11.30
C LEU A 75 2.37 -22.09 11.09
N SER A 76 1.67 -23.10 11.64
CA SER A 76 2.03 -24.51 11.43
C SER A 76 1.83 -25.00 10.00
N ASP A 77 1.02 -24.29 9.20
CA ASP A 77 0.73 -24.65 7.82
C ASP A 77 1.81 -24.13 6.85
N TYR A 78 2.74 -23.31 7.36
CA TYR A 78 3.82 -22.69 6.58
C TYR A 78 5.17 -23.34 6.86
N ASP A 79 5.96 -23.57 5.81
CA ASP A 79 7.33 -24.07 5.92
C ASP A 79 8.31 -22.90 6.15
N PRO A 80 8.98 -22.81 7.31
CA PRO A 80 9.89 -21.71 7.63
C PRO A 80 11.03 -21.52 6.61
N GLU A 81 11.42 -22.56 5.88
CA GLU A 81 12.51 -22.49 4.89
C GLU A 81 12.07 -21.87 3.55
N SER A 82 10.76 -21.79 3.28
CA SER A 82 10.21 -21.22 2.05
C SER A 82 9.31 -19.99 2.27
N CYS A 83 9.14 -19.55 3.52
CA CYS A 83 8.32 -18.39 3.85
C CYS A 83 8.91 -17.07 3.34
N HIS A 84 8.01 -16.11 3.10
CA HIS A 84 8.35 -14.70 3.03
C HIS A 84 8.20 -14.08 4.42
N TYR A 85 9.10 -13.17 4.76
CA TYR A 85 9.13 -12.52 6.06
C TYR A 85 9.08 -11.01 5.90
N GLY A 86 8.22 -10.37 6.69
CA GLY A 86 8.19 -8.91 6.80
C GLY A 86 9.32 -8.38 7.69
N PRO A 87 9.47 -7.06 7.79
CA PRO A 87 10.57 -6.41 8.49
C PRO A 87 10.60 -6.70 10.00
N SER A 88 9.44 -6.97 10.63
CA SER A 88 9.35 -7.34 12.04
C SER A 88 9.45 -8.87 12.28
N GLY A 89 9.77 -9.66 11.24
CA GLY A 89 9.96 -11.11 11.31
C GLY A 89 8.67 -11.93 11.20
N GLN A 90 7.54 -11.29 10.94
CA GLN A 90 6.25 -11.94 10.69
C GLN A 90 6.24 -12.71 9.37
N VAL A 91 5.60 -13.88 9.35
CA VAL A 91 5.39 -14.64 8.12
C VAL A 91 4.32 -13.93 7.28
N LEU A 92 4.60 -13.77 5.99
CA LEU A 92 3.70 -13.11 5.05
C LEU A 92 3.00 -14.14 4.15
N ASP A 93 1.69 -13.98 4.00
CA ASP A 93 0.89 -14.61 2.97
C ASP A 93 0.68 -13.64 1.80
N LEU A 94 1.23 -14.00 0.65
CA LEU A 94 1.20 -13.22 -0.57
C LEU A 94 0.37 -13.89 -1.68
N ASP A 95 -0.37 -14.96 -1.39
CA ASP A 95 -1.10 -15.72 -2.41
C ASP A 95 -2.24 -14.92 -3.08
N HIS A 96 -2.71 -13.86 -2.42
CA HIS A 96 -3.82 -13.03 -2.88
C HIS A 96 -3.44 -11.57 -3.13
N ILE A 97 -2.14 -11.27 -3.22
CA ILE A 97 -1.65 -9.92 -3.49
C ILE A 97 -1.31 -9.72 -4.97
N MET A 98 -1.73 -8.59 -5.53
CA MET A 98 -1.23 -8.09 -6.80
C MET A 98 -0.72 -6.69 -6.60
N ILE A 99 0.48 -6.42 -7.09
CA ILE A 99 1.13 -5.12 -6.95
C ILE A 99 1.30 -4.52 -8.33
N TYR A 100 0.82 -3.29 -8.49
CA TYR A 100 0.86 -2.55 -9.73
C TYR A 100 1.78 -1.35 -9.57
N GLY A 101 2.74 -1.28 -10.48
CA GLY A 101 3.69 -0.19 -10.59
C GLY A 101 4.86 -0.59 -11.48
N GLN A 102 5.65 0.39 -11.89
CA GLN A 102 6.87 0.16 -12.65
C GLN A 102 8.10 0.42 -11.77
N GLU A 103 8.87 -0.63 -11.54
CA GLU A 103 10.18 -0.53 -10.88
C GLU A 103 11.11 0.46 -11.58
N VAL A 104 11.96 1.13 -10.79
CA VAL A 104 12.92 2.15 -11.26
C VAL A 104 12.25 3.38 -11.91
N SER A 105 10.93 3.52 -11.81
CA SER A 105 10.20 4.71 -12.24
C SER A 105 10.24 5.80 -11.18
N ALA A 106 10.24 7.07 -11.61
CA ALA A 106 10.00 8.21 -10.71
C ALA A 106 8.55 8.26 -10.21
N THR A 107 7.63 7.58 -10.91
CA THR A 107 6.22 7.45 -10.54
C THR A 107 5.81 6.00 -10.82
N PRO A 108 6.00 5.05 -9.88
CA PRO A 108 5.74 3.64 -10.13
C PRO A 108 4.30 3.38 -10.53
N PHE A 109 3.33 3.88 -9.76
CA PHE A 109 1.91 3.86 -10.08
C PHE A 109 1.33 5.28 -9.98
N PRO A 110 0.69 5.82 -11.04
CA PRO A 110 0.15 7.17 -11.02
C PRO A 110 -1.16 7.25 -10.22
N CYS A 111 -1.23 8.15 -9.24
CA CYS A 111 -2.46 8.46 -8.51
C CYS A 111 -2.54 9.95 -8.13
N ARG A 112 -3.64 10.33 -7.47
CA ARG A 112 -3.89 11.68 -6.95
C ARG A 112 -4.34 11.60 -5.51
N TYR A 113 -3.74 12.42 -4.64
CA TYR A 113 -4.09 12.51 -3.24
C TYR A 113 -5.19 13.54 -2.98
N SER A 114 -5.96 13.29 -1.92
CA SER A 114 -7.03 14.14 -1.40
C SER A 114 -7.26 13.85 0.10
N GLY A 115 -8.04 14.70 0.77
CA GLY A 115 -8.43 14.50 2.17
C GLY A 115 -7.30 14.79 3.18
N GLY A 116 -7.60 14.60 4.47
CA GLY A 116 -6.65 14.90 5.55
C GLY A 116 -6.26 16.38 5.61
N CYS A 117 -4.97 16.67 5.50
CA CYS A 117 -4.38 18.03 5.50
C CYS A 117 -4.38 18.67 4.11
N ILE A 118 -4.79 17.94 3.08
CA ILE A 118 -4.71 18.44 1.71
C ILE A 118 -5.89 19.39 1.48
N THR A 119 -5.59 20.67 1.25
CA THR A 119 -6.60 21.71 0.96
C THR A 119 -7.05 21.69 -0.49
N ASP A 120 -6.16 21.24 -1.39
CA ASP A 120 -6.41 21.16 -2.82
C ASP A 120 -6.84 19.74 -3.20
N GLU A 121 -7.90 19.60 -3.99
CA GLU A 121 -8.26 18.28 -4.50
C GLU A 121 -7.30 17.86 -5.63
N ASN A 122 -6.94 16.57 -5.63
CA ASN A 122 -6.11 15.94 -6.67
C ASN A 122 -4.65 16.37 -6.70
N VAL A 123 -4.00 16.44 -5.54
CA VAL A 123 -2.57 16.73 -5.42
C VAL A 123 -1.74 15.54 -5.92
N ALA A 124 -0.64 15.80 -6.63
CA ALA A 124 0.29 14.73 -6.99
C ALA A 124 1.04 14.24 -5.74
N PRO A 125 1.29 12.93 -5.57
CA PRO A 125 2.05 12.42 -4.42
C PRO A 125 3.40 13.13 -4.22
N THR A 126 4.08 13.52 -5.30
CA THR A 126 5.36 14.24 -5.26
C THR A 126 5.27 15.68 -4.75
N GLU A 127 4.06 16.24 -4.72
CA GLU A 127 3.75 17.60 -4.27
C GLU A 127 3.08 17.59 -2.89
N PHE A 128 2.91 16.40 -2.29
CA PHE A 128 2.29 16.25 -0.99
C PHE A 128 3.25 16.69 0.12
N GLU A 129 2.87 17.74 0.83
CA GLU A 129 3.52 18.19 2.05
C GLU A 129 2.52 18.07 3.21
N CYS A 130 2.75 17.13 4.15
CA CYS A 130 1.95 17.03 5.38
C CYS A 130 2.54 17.98 6.43
N GLU A 131 1.96 19.17 6.59
CA GLU A 131 2.18 19.99 7.80
C GLU A 131 1.23 19.51 8.90
N CYS A 132 1.50 18.33 9.41
CA CYS A 132 0.64 17.66 10.38
C CYS A 132 1.30 17.76 11.77
N ASP A 133 0.95 18.81 12.54
CA ASP A 133 1.36 19.02 13.94
C ASP A 133 1.03 17.80 14.85
#